data_AF-A0A9J6DQ67-F1
#
_entry.id   AF-A0A9J6DQ67-F1
#
_cell.length_a   1.000
_cell.length_b   1.000
_cell.length_c   1.000
_cell.angle_alpha   90.00
_cell.angle_beta   90.00
_cell.angle_gamma   90.00
#
_symmetry.space_group_name_H-M   'P 1'
#
loop_
_entity.id
_entity.type
_entity.pdbx_description
1 polymer ?
#
loop_
_entity_poly.entity_id
_entity_poly.type
_entity_poly.pdbx_seq_one_letter_code
_entity_poly.pdbx_strand_id
1 'polypeptide(L)'
;MKRLASLENKFGHNTKLEEAKSEREWRIITKNTITEASTEMWRTSAAKKRSLQLYLEYKQAPDREPFYRGDRESALLFQARTGSLPTRKRHWELFDTDPSCRLCGATEETIQHILMDCPRLGARDLPKINLAEYLGLPDDPVDTRVEHTESAKRRLKLWDRLCWQVDKHPDSVQRNEGPTENI
;
A
#
# COMPACT_ATOMS: atom_id res chain seq x y z
N MET A 1 11.55 -32.50 17.84
CA MET A 1 11.71 -31.65 19.05
C MET A 1 12.18 -30.22 18.76
N LYS A 2 13.30 -29.97 18.05
CA LYS A 2 13.83 -28.59 17.83
C LYS A 2 12.83 -27.58 17.22
N ARG A 3 11.95 -28.02 16.31
CA ARG A 3 10.96 -27.15 15.64
C ARG A 3 9.82 -26.69 16.57
N LEU A 4 9.44 -27.51 17.57
CA LEU A 4 8.40 -27.19 18.54
C LEU A 4 8.93 -26.18 19.58
N ALA A 5 10.12 -26.40 20.12
CA ALA A 5 10.78 -25.46 21.04
C ALA A 5 11.01 -24.07 20.40
N SER A 6 11.29 -24.02 19.10
CA SER A 6 11.41 -22.74 18.36
C SER A 6 10.08 -22.01 18.20
N LEU A 7 8.95 -22.71 18.15
CA LEU A 7 7.62 -22.12 18.06
C LEU A 7 7.16 -21.60 19.42
N GLU A 8 7.38 -22.37 20.49
CA GLU A 8 7.09 -21.94 21.87
C GLU A 8 7.90 -20.68 22.24
N ASN A 9 9.19 -20.64 21.92
CA ASN A 9 10.03 -19.48 22.21
C ASN A 9 9.62 -18.23 21.40
N LYS A 10 9.07 -18.42 20.18
CA LYS A 10 8.66 -17.31 19.31
C LYS A 10 7.27 -16.78 19.60
N PHE A 11 6.35 -17.65 20.00
CA PHE A 11 4.93 -17.31 20.16
C PHE A 11 4.48 -17.31 21.62
N GLY A 12 5.32 -17.72 22.57
CA GLY A 12 5.07 -17.62 24.02
C GLY A 12 3.87 -18.43 24.53
N HIS A 13 3.20 -19.18 23.66
CA HIS A 13 2.05 -19.97 24.03
C HIS A 13 2.53 -21.28 24.65
N ASN A 14 2.19 -21.47 25.93
CA ASN A 14 1.90 -22.80 26.46
C ASN A 14 0.79 -23.35 25.56
N THR A 15 1.17 -24.01 24.46
CA THR A 15 0.23 -24.71 23.59
C THR A 15 -0.65 -25.51 24.54
N LYS A 16 -1.97 -25.33 24.51
CA LYS A 16 -2.95 -26.05 25.36
C LYS A 16 -2.93 -27.54 25.00
N LEU A 17 -1.79 -28.18 25.25
CA LEU A 17 -1.45 -29.55 24.88
C LEU A 17 -2.37 -30.51 25.64
N GLU A 18 -2.78 -30.10 26.84
CA GLU A 18 -3.55 -30.90 27.79
C GLU A 18 -5.07 -30.93 27.48
N GLU A 19 -5.58 -30.10 26.56
CA GLU A 19 -7.02 -29.99 26.28
C GLU A 19 -7.50 -30.80 25.06
N ALA A 20 -6.60 -31.25 24.19
CA ALA A 20 -6.98 -31.92 22.94
C ALA A 20 -7.24 -33.42 23.13
N LYS A 21 -8.40 -33.91 22.69
CA LYS A 21 -8.80 -35.33 22.81
C LYS A 21 -8.32 -36.19 21.63
N SER A 22 -7.78 -35.56 20.59
CA SER A 22 -7.26 -36.24 19.40
C SER A 22 -6.16 -35.42 18.71
N GLU A 23 -5.34 -36.08 17.89
CA GLU A 23 -4.32 -35.42 17.08
C GLU A 23 -4.91 -34.38 16.12
N ARG A 24 -6.08 -34.69 15.53
CA ARG A 24 -6.79 -33.76 14.63
C ARG A 24 -7.20 -32.48 15.36
N GLU A 25 -7.78 -32.62 16.54
CA GLU A 25 -8.19 -31.50 17.39
C GLU A 25 -6.98 -30.67 17.83
N TRP A 26 -5.89 -31.34 18.23
CA TRP A 26 -4.64 -30.68 18.58
C TRP A 26 -4.07 -29.85 17.43
N ARG A 27 -4.07 -30.38 16.19
CA ARG A 27 -3.59 -29.64 15.00
C ARG A 27 -4.43 -28.38 14.74
N ILE A 28 -5.76 -28.46 14.93
CA ILE A 28 -6.67 -27.32 14.76
C ILE A 28 -6.39 -26.26 15.83
N ILE A 29 -6.35 -26.65 17.11
CA ILE A 29 -6.07 -25.76 18.24
C ILE A 29 -4.73 -25.06 18.02
N THR A 30 -3.68 -25.83 17.75
CA THR A 30 -2.31 -25.30 17.53
C THR A 30 -2.28 -24.32 16.36
N LYS A 31 -2.93 -24.64 15.24
CA LYS A 31 -3.00 -23.74 14.08
C LYS A 31 -3.70 -22.43 14.42
N ASN A 32 -4.83 -22.50 15.14
CA ASN A 32 -5.59 -21.31 15.53
C ASN A 32 -4.79 -20.44 16.49
N THR A 33 -4.19 -21.03 17.52
CA THR A 33 -3.32 -20.31 18.47
C THR A 33 -2.15 -19.61 17.78
N ILE A 34 -1.46 -20.30 16.86
CA ILE A 34 -0.36 -19.68 16.09
C ILE A 34 -0.89 -18.54 15.20
N THR A 35 -2.06 -18.72 14.58
CA THR A 35 -2.67 -17.70 13.70
C THR A 35 -3.06 -16.46 14.49
N GLU A 36 -3.69 -16.63 15.67
CA GLU A 36 -4.06 -15.55 16.58
C GLU A 36 -2.82 -14.79 17.06
N ALA A 37 -1.82 -15.51 17.57
CA ALA A 37 -0.54 -14.93 18.02
C ALA A 37 0.15 -14.14 16.91
N SER A 38 0.22 -14.73 15.71
CA SER A 38 0.85 -14.09 14.55
C SER A 38 0.09 -12.84 14.10
N THR A 39 -1.24 -12.89 14.14
CA THR A 39 -2.12 -11.76 13.78
C THR A 39 -1.94 -10.63 14.79
N GLU A 40 -1.90 -10.94 16.08
CA GLU A 40 -1.70 -9.95 17.13
C GLU A 40 -0.32 -9.30 17.07
N MET A 41 0.73 -10.11 16.93
CA MET A 41 2.09 -9.60 16.71
C MET A 41 2.17 -8.68 15.48
N TRP A 42 1.49 -9.05 14.39
CA TRP A 42 1.42 -8.24 13.18
C TRP A 42 0.68 -6.92 13.42
N ARG A 43 -0.52 -6.95 14.03
CA ARG A 43 -1.30 -5.75 14.36
C ARG A 43 -0.52 -4.80 15.25
N THR A 44 0.02 -5.30 16.36
CA THR A 44 0.81 -4.51 17.32
C THR A 44 2.05 -3.90 16.67
N SER A 45 2.75 -4.64 15.82
CA SER A 45 3.93 -4.13 15.11
C SER A 45 3.59 -3.12 14.02
N ALA A 46 2.46 -3.32 13.34
CA ALA A 46 2.01 -2.45 12.27
C ALA A 46 1.45 -1.13 12.85
N ALA A 47 0.69 -1.17 13.94
CA ALA A 47 0.10 0.00 14.59
C ALA A 47 1.14 1.03 15.07
N LYS A 48 2.37 0.59 15.34
CA LYS A 48 3.51 1.47 15.68
C LYS A 48 4.01 2.31 14.49
N LYS A 49 3.59 2.01 13.26
CA LYS A 49 4.08 2.65 12.04
C LYS A 49 3.02 3.59 11.48
N ARG A 50 3.25 4.90 11.59
CA ARG A 50 2.34 5.93 11.06
C ARG A 50 2.01 5.74 9.57
N SER A 51 2.97 5.30 8.75
CA SER A 51 2.73 5.07 7.32
C SER A 51 1.68 3.98 7.04
N LEU A 52 1.45 3.05 7.98
CA LEU A 52 0.47 1.97 7.84
C LEU A 52 -0.92 2.33 8.35
N GLN A 53 -1.17 3.56 8.81
CA GLN A 53 -2.45 3.93 9.43
C GLN A 53 -3.65 3.67 8.51
N LEU A 54 -3.61 4.15 7.27
CA LEU A 54 -4.66 3.87 6.27
C LEU A 54 -4.78 2.38 5.97
N TYR A 55 -3.65 1.66 5.88
CA TYR A 55 -3.67 0.22 5.62
C TYR A 55 -4.38 -0.54 6.74
N LEU A 56 -4.11 -0.19 8.01
CA LEU A 56 -4.64 -0.86 9.19
C LEU A 56 -6.06 -0.49 9.54
N GLU A 57 -6.55 0.64 9.05
CA GLU A 57 -7.97 1.00 9.14
C GLU A 57 -8.86 -0.08 8.50
N TYR A 58 -8.40 -0.67 7.39
CA TYR A 58 -9.15 -1.70 6.66
C TYR A 58 -8.58 -3.10 6.82
N LYS A 59 -7.25 -3.26 6.88
CA LYS A 59 -6.61 -4.57 6.92
C LYS A 59 -6.61 -5.13 8.34
N GLN A 60 -7.43 -6.15 8.57
CA GLN A 60 -7.56 -6.76 9.89
C GLN A 60 -6.59 -7.92 10.14
N ALA A 61 -6.05 -8.58 9.11
CA ALA A 61 -5.15 -9.72 9.27
C ALA A 61 -4.10 -9.79 8.16
N PRO A 62 -2.92 -10.41 8.40
CA PRO A 62 -1.92 -10.64 7.38
C PRO A 62 -2.32 -11.83 6.50
N ASP A 63 -3.12 -11.59 5.47
CA ASP A 63 -3.58 -12.58 4.51
C ASP A 63 -3.02 -12.31 3.09
N ARG A 64 -3.41 -13.14 2.12
CA ARG A 64 -3.05 -12.96 0.71
C ARG A 64 -4.10 -12.12 0.02
N GLU A 65 -3.64 -11.32 -0.95
CA GLU A 65 -4.52 -10.50 -1.78
C GLU A 65 -4.54 -11.03 -3.22
N PRO A 66 -5.72 -11.13 -3.85
CA PRO A 66 -5.88 -11.76 -5.16
C PRO A 66 -5.29 -10.93 -6.32
N PHE A 67 -5.12 -9.63 -6.11
CA PHE A 67 -4.67 -8.68 -7.12
C PHE A 67 -3.16 -8.44 -7.14
N TYR A 68 -2.33 -9.24 -6.47
CA TYR A 68 -0.87 -9.13 -6.61
C TYR A 68 -0.32 -10.18 -7.57
N ARG A 69 0.34 -9.72 -8.64
CA ARG A 69 0.96 -10.56 -9.68
C ARG A 69 2.48 -10.71 -9.57
N GLY A 70 3.10 -10.04 -8.60
CA GLY A 70 4.57 -10.01 -8.49
C GLY A 70 5.27 -9.13 -9.54
N ASP A 71 4.52 -8.31 -10.27
CA ASP A 71 5.02 -7.32 -11.22
C ASP A 71 5.36 -5.98 -10.53
N ARG A 72 5.99 -5.06 -11.26
CA ARG A 72 6.38 -3.73 -10.77
C ARG A 72 5.15 -2.93 -10.33
N GLU A 73 4.05 -3.07 -11.04
CA GLU A 73 2.77 -2.42 -10.74
C GLU A 73 2.20 -2.91 -9.41
N SER A 74 2.27 -4.22 -9.13
CA SER A 74 1.91 -4.80 -7.83
C SER A 74 2.78 -4.26 -6.70
N ALA A 75 4.09 -4.08 -6.94
CA ALA A 75 4.98 -3.47 -5.96
C ALA A 75 4.62 -2.00 -5.68
N LEU A 76 4.34 -1.21 -6.72
CA LEU A 76 3.88 0.19 -6.56
C LEU A 76 2.55 0.26 -5.81
N LEU A 77 1.59 -0.60 -6.14
CA LEU A 77 0.32 -0.68 -5.43
C LEU A 77 0.50 -1.05 -3.96
N PHE A 78 1.34 -2.03 -3.65
CA PHE A 78 1.66 -2.40 -2.27
C PHE A 78 2.28 -1.22 -1.51
N GLN A 79 3.21 -0.50 -2.14
CA GLN A 79 3.80 0.70 -1.57
C GLN A 79 2.76 1.79 -1.30
N ALA A 80 1.86 2.05 -2.25
CA ALA A 80 0.77 3.01 -2.07
C ALA A 80 -0.17 2.59 -0.92
N ARG A 81 -0.58 1.32 -0.86
CA ARG A 81 -1.43 0.80 0.22
C ARG A 81 -0.80 0.95 1.60
N THR A 82 0.51 0.79 1.71
CA THR A 82 1.26 0.81 2.97
C THR A 82 1.85 2.19 3.32
N GLY A 83 1.48 3.24 2.59
CA GLY A 83 2.03 4.58 2.79
C GLY A 83 3.54 4.67 2.54
N SER A 84 4.10 3.70 1.79
CA SER A 84 5.53 3.56 1.54
C SER A 84 5.93 3.83 0.08
N LEU A 85 5.05 4.47 -0.69
CA LEU A 85 5.39 4.98 -2.02
C LEU A 85 6.44 6.10 -1.89
N PRO A 86 7.51 6.12 -2.70
CA PRO A 86 8.59 7.12 -2.60
C PRO A 86 8.19 8.45 -3.26
N THR A 87 7.15 9.08 -2.72
CA THR A 87 6.67 10.38 -3.20
C THR A 87 7.55 11.52 -2.69
N ARG A 88 7.48 12.71 -3.31
CA ARG A 88 8.19 13.92 -2.82
C ARG A 88 7.75 14.31 -1.42
N LYS A 89 6.47 14.17 -1.08
CA LYS A 89 6.01 14.39 0.30
C LYS A 89 6.74 13.49 1.29
N ARG A 90 6.89 12.21 0.97
CA ARG A 90 7.60 11.27 1.83
C ARG A 90 9.11 11.57 1.91
N HIS A 91 9.72 11.98 0.80
CA HIS A 91 11.11 12.42 0.81
C HIS A 91 11.30 13.67 1.67
N TRP A 92 10.38 14.63 1.60
CA TRP A 92 10.37 15.80 2.48
C TRP A 92 10.29 15.42 3.97
N GLU A 93 9.41 14.49 4.34
CA GLU A 93 9.30 14.02 5.73
C GLU A 93 10.59 13.40 6.29
N LEU A 94 11.50 12.93 5.43
CA LEU A 94 12.75 12.28 5.81
C LEU A 94 13.98 13.18 5.66
N PHE A 95 13.97 14.11 4.70
CA PHE A 95 15.15 14.83 4.26
C PHE A 95 14.93 16.34 4.06
N ASP A 96 13.75 16.87 4.41
CA ASP A 96 13.37 18.29 4.30
C ASP A 96 13.57 18.91 2.90
N THR A 97 13.29 18.12 1.86
CA THR A 97 13.35 18.53 0.44
C THR A 97 12.01 19.11 -0.06
N ASP A 98 11.96 19.78 -1.21
CA ASP A 98 10.68 20.24 -1.80
C ASP A 98 9.63 19.10 -1.95
N PRO A 99 8.45 19.21 -1.30
CA PRO A 99 7.39 18.21 -1.37
C PRO A 99 6.52 18.31 -2.64
N SER A 100 6.71 19.33 -3.49
CA SER A 100 5.86 19.59 -4.66
C SER A 100 5.88 18.43 -5.66
N CYS A 101 4.73 18.20 -6.31
CA CYS A 101 4.57 17.17 -7.32
C CYS A 101 5.56 17.35 -8.46
N ARG A 102 6.34 16.31 -8.76
CA ARG A 102 7.32 16.33 -9.86
C ARG A 102 6.69 16.57 -11.23
N LEU A 103 5.42 16.21 -11.38
CA LEU A 103 4.74 16.29 -12.66
C LEU A 103 4.03 17.62 -12.87
N CYS A 104 3.29 18.09 -11.87
CA CYS A 104 2.47 19.31 -12.00
C CYS A 104 2.99 20.53 -11.25
N GLY A 105 3.90 20.36 -10.28
CA GLY A 105 4.47 21.43 -9.47
C GLY A 105 3.50 22.18 -8.54
N ALA A 106 2.18 21.94 -8.64
CA ALA A 106 1.18 22.80 -8.00
C ALA A 106 0.83 22.43 -6.55
N THR A 107 0.93 21.15 -6.18
CA THR A 107 0.57 20.64 -4.85
C THR A 107 1.58 19.61 -4.39
N GLU A 108 1.58 19.28 -3.09
CA GLU A 108 2.43 18.22 -2.55
C GLU A 108 2.18 16.87 -3.25
N GLU A 109 3.26 16.15 -3.57
CA GLU A 109 3.20 14.80 -4.14
C GLU A 109 2.79 13.78 -3.07
N THR A 110 1.50 13.67 -2.80
CA THR A 110 0.94 12.65 -1.92
C THR A 110 0.40 11.46 -2.73
N ILE A 111 0.14 10.33 -2.07
CA ILE A 111 -0.54 9.18 -2.71
C ILE A 111 -1.93 9.60 -3.22
N GLN A 112 -2.66 10.39 -2.43
CA GLN A 112 -3.92 11.03 -2.82
C GLN A 112 -3.74 11.84 -4.10
N HIS A 113 -2.76 12.74 -4.15
CA HIS A 113 -2.52 13.54 -5.34
C HIS A 113 -2.22 12.67 -6.58
N ILE A 114 -1.33 11.69 -6.46
CA ILE A 114 -0.96 10.80 -7.58
C ILE A 114 -2.20 10.04 -8.08
N LEU A 115 -2.95 9.41 -7.19
CA LEU A 115 -4.05 8.53 -7.59
C LEU A 115 -5.33 9.28 -7.93
N MET A 116 -5.56 10.45 -7.34
CA MET A 116 -6.85 11.14 -7.35
C MET A 116 -6.83 12.44 -8.14
N ASP A 117 -5.79 13.26 -7.97
CA ASP A 117 -5.89 14.69 -8.26
C ASP A 117 -4.91 15.19 -9.33
N CYS A 118 -3.84 14.44 -9.64
CA CYS A 118 -2.77 14.95 -10.49
C CYS A 118 -3.26 15.17 -11.93
N PRO A 119 -3.29 16.42 -12.43
CA PRO A 119 -3.83 16.72 -13.76
C PRO A 119 -2.93 16.18 -14.87
N ARG A 120 -1.63 16.01 -14.60
CA ARG A 120 -0.63 15.53 -15.56
C ARG A 120 -0.71 14.02 -15.80
N LEU A 121 -1.47 13.30 -15.00
CA LEU A 121 -1.78 11.87 -15.19
C LEU A 121 -3.10 11.65 -15.94
N GLY A 122 -3.76 12.71 -16.39
CA GLY A 122 -5.05 12.64 -17.07
C GLY A 122 -6.21 12.24 -16.15
N ALA A 123 -7.40 12.13 -16.73
CA ALA A 123 -8.60 11.71 -16.03
C ALA A 123 -8.46 10.28 -15.47
N ARG A 124 -9.18 10.00 -14.39
CA ARG A 124 -9.22 8.68 -13.77
C ARG A 124 -10.26 7.82 -14.47
N ASP A 125 -9.95 6.54 -14.63
CA ASP A 125 -10.89 5.53 -15.13
C ASP A 125 -12.13 5.42 -14.20
N LEU A 126 -11.94 5.63 -12.89
CA LEU A 126 -12.99 5.53 -11.86
C LEU A 126 -13.07 6.83 -11.04
N PRO A 127 -13.84 7.84 -11.47
CA PRO A 127 -13.81 9.18 -10.88
C PRO A 127 -14.58 9.31 -9.55
N LYS A 128 -15.52 8.39 -9.26
CA LYS A 128 -16.45 8.50 -8.12
C LYS A 128 -16.06 7.70 -6.88
N ILE A 129 -14.91 7.04 -6.91
CA ILE A 129 -14.43 6.24 -5.77
C ILE A 129 -13.39 7.02 -4.97
N ASN A 130 -13.30 6.71 -3.68
CA ASN A 130 -12.35 7.29 -2.75
C ASN A 130 -10.98 6.58 -2.81
N LEU A 131 -9.99 7.09 -2.09
CA LEU A 131 -8.62 6.56 -2.13
C LEU A 131 -8.54 5.12 -1.64
N ALA A 132 -9.25 4.77 -0.56
CA ALA A 132 -9.22 3.44 0.01
C ALA A 132 -9.81 2.41 -0.97
N GLU A 133 -10.94 2.75 -1.60
CA GLU A 133 -11.57 1.96 -2.65
C GLU A 133 -10.62 1.79 -3.85
N TYR A 134 -9.98 2.87 -4.34
CA TYR A 134 -9.01 2.83 -5.44
C TYR A 134 -7.84 1.90 -5.12
N LEU A 135 -7.43 1.85 -3.86
CA LEU A 135 -6.36 0.99 -3.34
C LEU A 135 -6.82 -0.45 -3.01
N GLY A 136 -8.10 -0.79 -3.19
CA GLY A 136 -8.65 -2.11 -2.87
C GLY A 136 -8.54 -2.48 -1.39
N LEU A 137 -8.62 -1.48 -0.50
CA LEU A 137 -8.53 -1.66 0.94
C LEU A 137 -9.82 -2.19 1.58
N PRO A 138 -11.03 -1.69 1.24
CA PRO A 138 -12.27 -2.25 1.76
C PRO A 138 -12.45 -3.72 1.40
N ASP A 139 -13.27 -4.41 2.20
CA ASP A 139 -13.65 -5.82 1.98
C ASP A 139 -14.80 -5.94 0.97
N ASP A 140 -14.62 -5.29 -0.18
CA ASP A 140 -15.54 -5.39 -1.32
C ASP A 140 -15.42 -6.76 -2.02
N PRO A 141 -16.40 -7.14 -2.87
CA PRO A 141 -16.26 -8.31 -3.72
C PRO A 141 -14.93 -8.34 -4.47
N VAL A 142 -14.34 -9.54 -4.61
CA VAL A 142 -13.00 -9.70 -5.20
C VAL A 142 -12.91 -9.05 -6.58
N ASP A 143 -13.92 -9.22 -7.43
CA ASP A 143 -13.94 -8.65 -8.78
C ASP A 143 -13.88 -7.11 -8.75
N THR A 144 -14.61 -6.47 -7.84
CA THR A 144 -14.59 -5.02 -7.63
C THR A 144 -13.21 -4.55 -7.17
N ARG A 145 -12.62 -5.25 -6.19
CA ARG A 145 -11.27 -4.93 -5.70
C ARG A 145 -10.22 -5.09 -6.80
N VAL A 146 -10.35 -6.11 -7.64
CA VAL A 146 -9.48 -6.32 -8.80
C VAL A 146 -9.63 -5.17 -9.79
N GLU A 147 -10.84 -4.76 -10.16
CA GLU A 147 -11.07 -3.65 -11.07
C GLU A 147 -10.44 -2.33 -10.57
N HIS A 148 -10.69 -1.99 -9.30
CA HIS A 148 -10.16 -0.79 -8.67
C HIS A 148 -8.62 -0.82 -8.65
N THR A 149 -8.04 -1.95 -8.20
CA THR A 149 -6.59 -2.07 -8.08
C THR A 149 -5.88 -2.12 -9.42
N GLU A 150 -6.48 -2.67 -10.48
CA GLU A 150 -5.92 -2.58 -11.83
C GLU A 150 -5.90 -1.14 -12.35
N SER A 151 -6.94 -0.36 -12.04
CA SER A 151 -6.97 1.07 -12.37
C SER A 151 -5.88 1.84 -11.61
N ALA A 152 -5.70 1.56 -10.31
CA ALA A 152 -4.62 2.12 -9.52
C ALA A 152 -3.23 1.77 -10.05
N LYS A 153 -3.01 0.49 -10.40
CA LYS A 153 -1.76 0.02 -11.00
C LYS A 153 -1.42 0.74 -12.30
N ARG A 154 -2.38 0.88 -13.22
CA ARG A 154 -2.17 1.62 -14.48
C ARG A 154 -1.73 3.06 -14.21
N ARG A 155 -2.40 3.72 -13.26
CA ARG A 155 -2.10 5.10 -12.89
C ARG A 155 -0.73 5.25 -12.21
N LEU A 156 -0.39 4.37 -11.28
CA LEU A 156 0.92 4.34 -10.62
C LEU A 156 2.06 4.06 -11.60
N LYS A 157 1.85 3.14 -12.55
CA LYS A 157 2.82 2.86 -13.61
C LYS A 157 3.08 4.08 -14.48
N LEU A 158 2.01 4.80 -14.85
CA LEU A 158 2.11 6.04 -15.61
C LEU A 158 2.91 7.09 -14.84
N TRP A 159 2.61 7.28 -13.55
CA TRP A 159 3.35 8.17 -12.67
C TRP A 159 4.84 7.82 -12.56
N ASP A 160 5.18 6.57 -12.24
CA ASP A 160 6.57 6.09 -12.11
C ASP A 160 7.37 6.36 -13.40
N ARG A 161 6.76 6.08 -14.56
CA ARG A 161 7.35 6.35 -15.87
C ARG A 161 7.59 7.84 -16.13
N LEU A 162 6.59 8.69 -15.89
CA LEU A 162 6.70 10.12 -16.17
C LEU A 162 7.70 10.80 -15.21
N CYS A 163 7.71 10.41 -13.93
CA CYS A 163 8.70 10.91 -12.98
C CYS A 163 10.12 10.54 -13.41
N TRP A 164 10.34 9.31 -13.85
CA TRP A 164 11.63 8.90 -14.38
C TRP A 164 12.07 9.73 -15.60
N GLN A 165 11.13 10.10 -16.48
CA GLN A 165 11.43 10.96 -17.63
C GLN A 165 11.84 12.38 -17.21
N VAL A 166 11.12 12.96 -16.25
CA VAL A 166 11.45 14.28 -15.67
C VAL A 166 12.81 14.25 -14.99
N ASP A 167 13.09 13.22 -14.17
CA ASP A 167 14.36 13.10 -13.44
C ASP A 167 15.56 12.88 -14.39
N LYS A 168 15.34 12.25 -15.57
CA LYS A 168 16.39 12.08 -16.59
C LYS A 168 16.60 13.28 -17.52
N HIS A 169 15.56 14.08 -17.73
CA HIS A 169 15.58 15.20 -18.68
C HIS A 169 14.98 16.46 -18.04
N PRO A 170 15.64 17.05 -17.01
CA PRO A 170 15.10 18.17 -16.24
C PRO A 170 14.83 19.42 -17.11
N ASP A 171 15.60 19.62 -18.17
CA ASP A 171 15.50 20.80 -19.06
C ASP A 171 14.27 20.79 -19.99
N SER A 172 13.52 19.68 -20.05
CA SER A 172 12.34 19.54 -20.92
C SER A 172 11.03 20.06 -20.30
N VAL A 173 11.07 20.49 -19.03
CA VAL A 173 9.87 20.90 -18.27
C VAL A 173 9.52 22.40 -18.46
N GLN A 174 10.41 23.19 -19.07
CA GLN A 174 10.10 24.57 -19.44
C GLN A 174 9.51 24.66 -20.85
N ARG A 175 8.18 24.60 -20.96
CA ARG A 175 7.35 25.30 -21.97
C ARG A 175 5.88 24.93 -21.78
N ASN A 176 5.18 25.75 -21.03
CA ASN A 176 3.77 26.12 -21.25
C ASN A 176 3.45 27.25 -20.27
N GLU A 177 4.07 28.41 -20.50
CA GLU A 177 3.44 29.66 -20.11
C GLU A 177 2.25 29.84 -21.04
N GLY A 178 1.05 29.84 -20.46
CA GLY A 178 -0.17 30.19 -21.18
C GLY A 178 -0.06 31.60 -21.77
N PRO A 179 -0.87 31.92 -22.79
CA PRO A 179 -0.73 33.17 -23.52
C PRO A 179 -0.92 34.36 -22.57
N THR A 180 0.07 35.24 -22.56
CA THR A 180 -0.07 36.61 -22.07
C THR A 180 -1.11 37.30 -22.96
N GLU A 181 -2.34 37.41 -22.50
CA GLU A 181 -3.31 38.35 -23.05
C GLU A 181 -2.88 39.76 -22.67
N ASN A 182 -2.22 40.43 -23.62
CA ASN A 182 -2.20 41.88 -23.73
C ASN A 182 -3.37 42.28 -24.63
N ILE A 183 -4.31 43.05 -24.07
CA ILE A 183 -5.00 44.27 -24.58
C ILE A 183 -6.28 44.46 -23.77
#